data_AF-A0AAW0S8F1-F1
#
_entry.id   AF-A0AAW0S8F1-F1
#
_cell.length_a   1.000
_cell.length_b   1.000
_cell.length_c   1.000
_cell.angle_alpha   90.00
_cell.angle_beta   90.00
_cell.angle_gamma   90.00
#
_symmetry.space_group_name_H-M   'P 1'
#
loop_
_entity.id
_entity.type
_entity.pdbx_description
1 polymer ?
#
loop_
_entity_poly.entity_id
_entity_poly.type
_entity_poly.pdbx_seq_one_letter_code
_entity_poly.pdbx_strand_id
1 'polypeptide(L)'
;MLKLRVLGIKFNLQYCAATSIVEKYPRVMNLPSDHPEFALPVQTLAKLKPARDMYYLLRSIPDLAKFRVAFLVIKAWARSRGIYGARFGLLGGIHITVLLVPICKQLATISTAVSTTDILTTFFGHYADFEWETHVVLDPFYHKELRYHRASREPFCLLGWHAPALNTAMTASAPNVKSIATEFSKTHSLLSQPGATWGAIIGPVNTAASGVRDFLQNFKSYVQIDARFWGSSPSNGRKFLGWLESRCVAVLADMTRKAPALLPRLWPGRFIDCPNTEAVIGSEYHGFYLIGLAWNSDDGDRANDDAKATKMVLDDLLNHFETRMRNDAKYYDAASCWMAASIVNAGDIASAALDPGYLDDVDAAFDDCDDDDVDSSSDEADEDEEPALDSGDDKAGSSRAKSRRAATRHVKFNVPTSVKPKDMGRFRPASDVLNRLRWDRALDAADFIVGFEDRFAGPQEKALAQWKTEQTDEEFIPQHRILYFKRRGDDRVVWERKTRIDRIFGSGVVVADSAMEPAA
;
A
#
# COMPACT_ATOMS: atom_id res chain seq x y z
N MET A 1 -6.51 11.11 -9.30
CA MET A 1 -7.98 10.94 -9.34
C MET A 1 -8.65 12.29 -9.08
N LEU A 2 -9.77 12.60 -9.74
CA LEU A 2 -10.56 13.80 -9.46
C LEU A 2 -11.82 13.42 -8.67
N LYS A 3 -11.97 13.98 -7.45
CA LYS A 3 -13.13 13.79 -6.57
C LYS A 3 -14.18 14.85 -6.90
N LEU A 4 -15.37 14.42 -7.35
CA LEU A 4 -16.44 15.30 -7.83
C LEU A 4 -17.74 15.07 -7.03
N ARG A 5 -18.61 16.08 -6.98
CA ARG A 5 -20.00 15.94 -6.52
C ARG A 5 -20.93 16.51 -7.58
N VAL A 6 -21.73 15.66 -8.21
CA VAL A 6 -22.65 16.03 -9.30
C VAL A 6 -24.06 15.59 -8.88
N LEU A 7 -24.99 16.55 -8.82
CA LEU A 7 -26.39 16.30 -8.38
C LEU A 7 -26.48 15.59 -7.01
N GLY A 8 -25.59 15.94 -6.07
CA GLY A 8 -25.53 15.32 -4.74
C GLY A 8 -24.80 13.97 -4.69
N ILE A 9 -24.50 13.34 -5.83
CA ILE A 9 -23.77 12.08 -5.92
C ILE A 9 -22.27 12.36 -5.99
N LYS A 10 -21.48 11.69 -5.15
CA LYS A 10 -20.00 11.76 -5.23
C LYS A 10 -19.48 10.83 -6.33
N PHE A 11 -18.50 11.30 -7.08
CA PHE A 11 -17.83 10.54 -8.14
C PHE A 11 -16.32 10.57 -7.98
N ASN A 12 -15.70 9.44 -8.34
CA ASN A 12 -14.27 9.29 -8.51
C ASN A 12 -13.93 9.11 -9.97
N LEU A 13 -13.37 10.16 -10.55
CA LEU A 13 -12.95 10.12 -11.93
C LEU A 13 -11.46 9.80 -11.99
N GLN A 14 -11.17 8.62 -12.53
CA GLN A 14 -9.82 8.24 -12.95
C GLN A 14 -9.68 8.46 -14.46
N TYR A 15 -8.44 8.66 -14.90
CA TYR A 15 -8.10 8.89 -16.30
C TYR A 15 -6.81 8.15 -16.64
N CYS A 16 -6.78 7.56 -17.83
CA CYS A 16 -5.56 7.04 -18.44
C CYS A 16 -5.67 7.17 -19.97
N ALA A 17 -4.54 7.41 -20.63
CA ALA A 17 -4.48 7.43 -22.10
C ALA A 17 -4.35 6.00 -22.64
N ALA A 18 -5.33 5.55 -23.42
CA ALA A 18 -5.34 4.22 -24.03
C ALA A 18 -6.25 4.18 -25.28
N THR A 19 -5.79 4.75 -26.40
CA THR A 19 -6.58 4.89 -27.64
C THR A 19 -7.12 3.55 -28.14
N SER A 20 -6.28 2.51 -28.21
CA SER A 20 -6.68 1.18 -28.70
C SER A 20 -7.79 0.55 -27.85
N ILE A 21 -7.78 0.79 -26.53
CA ILE A 21 -8.83 0.31 -25.62
C ILE A 21 -10.15 1.02 -25.89
N VAL A 22 -10.12 2.34 -26.09
CA VAL A 22 -11.32 3.14 -26.36
C VAL A 22 -11.97 2.75 -27.68
N GLU A 23 -11.19 2.58 -28.75
CA GLU A 23 -11.69 2.20 -30.08
C GLU A 23 -12.39 0.83 -30.08
N LYS A 24 -11.97 -0.09 -29.20
CA LYS A 24 -12.47 -1.47 -29.11
C LYS A 24 -13.40 -1.68 -27.92
N TYR A 25 -13.75 -0.61 -27.19
CA TYR A 25 -14.66 -0.67 -26.05
C TYR A 25 -16.09 -0.98 -26.51
N PRO A 26 -16.88 -1.79 -25.78
CA PRO A 26 -16.55 -2.51 -24.54
C PRO A 26 -15.93 -3.89 -24.75
N ARG A 27 -15.81 -4.37 -25.99
CA ARG A 27 -15.42 -5.77 -26.31
C ARG A 27 -14.03 -6.12 -25.80
N VAL A 28 -13.11 -5.16 -25.83
CA VAL A 28 -11.73 -5.33 -25.34
C VAL A 28 -11.65 -5.79 -23.88
N MET A 29 -12.64 -5.45 -23.04
CA MET A 29 -12.66 -5.84 -21.61
C MET A 29 -12.94 -7.33 -21.38
N ASN A 30 -13.36 -8.05 -22.42
CA ASN A 30 -13.55 -9.49 -22.38
C ASN A 30 -12.32 -10.30 -22.80
N LEU A 31 -11.26 -9.63 -23.26
CA LEU A 31 -10.04 -10.29 -23.68
C LEU A 31 -9.23 -10.82 -22.47
N PRO A 32 -8.42 -11.88 -22.67
CA PRO A 32 -7.48 -12.38 -21.68
C PRO A 32 -6.48 -11.33 -21.19
N SER A 33 -5.86 -11.57 -20.03
CA SER A 33 -4.96 -10.62 -19.38
C SER A 33 -3.67 -10.36 -20.15
N ASP A 34 -3.19 -11.38 -20.87
CA ASP A 34 -1.98 -11.45 -21.70
C ASP A 34 -2.20 -10.97 -23.15
N HIS A 35 -3.43 -10.56 -23.49
CA HIS A 35 -3.74 -10.09 -24.84
C HIS A 35 -2.93 -8.83 -25.22
N PRO A 36 -2.42 -8.70 -26.47
CA PRO A 36 -1.57 -7.58 -26.90
C PRO A 36 -2.16 -6.18 -26.68
N GLU A 37 -3.48 -6.06 -26.66
CA GLU A 37 -4.19 -4.80 -26.33
C GLU A 37 -3.86 -4.25 -24.95
N PHE A 38 -3.43 -5.12 -24.03
CA PHE A 38 -3.01 -4.77 -22.68
C PHE A 38 -1.49 -4.69 -22.53
N ALA A 39 -0.72 -4.66 -23.63
CA ALA A 39 0.69 -4.31 -23.62
C ALA A 39 0.88 -2.79 -23.45
N LEU A 40 0.38 -2.27 -22.33
CA LEU A 40 0.34 -0.85 -21.98
C LEU A 40 1.29 -0.57 -20.80
N PRO A 41 1.71 0.69 -20.58
CA PRO A 41 2.49 1.05 -19.40
C PRO A 41 1.81 0.63 -18.09
N VAL A 42 2.60 0.25 -17.10
CA VAL A 42 2.13 -0.22 -15.78
C VAL A 42 1.17 0.78 -15.13
N GLN A 43 1.45 2.08 -15.24
CA GLN A 43 0.57 3.15 -14.72
C GLN A 43 -0.80 3.16 -15.40
N THR A 44 -0.85 2.97 -16.73
CA THR A 44 -2.10 2.84 -17.49
C THR A 44 -2.86 1.59 -17.10
N LEU A 45 -2.16 0.45 -16.97
CA LEU A 45 -2.75 -0.80 -16.52
C LEU A 45 -3.31 -0.70 -15.10
N ALA A 46 -2.64 -0.02 -14.18
CA ALA A 46 -3.13 0.23 -12.83
C ALA A 46 -4.46 0.99 -12.83
N LYS A 47 -4.62 2.00 -13.70
CA LYS A 47 -5.89 2.75 -13.84
C LYS A 47 -6.98 1.95 -14.57
N LEU A 48 -6.62 1.04 -15.46
CA LEU A 48 -7.58 0.13 -16.13
C LEU A 48 -7.97 -1.08 -15.27
N LYS A 49 -7.13 -1.47 -14.30
CA LYS A 49 -7.29 -2.67 -13.48
C LYS A 49 -8.67 -2.78 -12.81
N PRO A 50 -9.22 -1.76 -12.13
CA PRO A 50 -10.56 -1.87 -11.51
C PRO A 50 -11.67 -2.19 -12.52
N ALA A 51 -11.62 -1.58 -13.71
CA ALA A 51 -12.57 -1.86 -14.76
C ALA A 51 -12.42 -3.30 -15.28
N ARG A 52 -11.19 -3.74 -15.55
CA ARG A 52 -10.90 -5.11 -16.03
C ARG A 52 -11.32 -6.18 -15.02
N ASP A 53 -11.01 -5.98 -13.74
CA ASP A 53 -11.44 -6.83 -12.64
C ASP A 53 -12.97 -6.92 -12.60
N MET A 54 -13.67 -5.78 -12.65
CA MET A 54 -15.14 -5.73 -12.66
C MET A 54 -15.73 -6.51 -13.84
N TYR A 55 -15.23 -6.32 -15.06
CA TYR A 55 -15.73 -7.06 -16.24
C TYR A 55 -15.52 -8.57 -16.12
N TYR A 56 -14.38 -9.00 -15.58
CA TYR A 56 -14.15 -10.42 -15.29
C TYR A 56 -15.10 -10.96 -14.22
N LEU A 57 -15.31 -10.21 -13.13
CA LEU A 57 -16.19 -10.62 -12.04
C LEU A 57 -17.63 -10.77 -12.49
N LEU A 58 -18.16 -9.79 -13.23
CA LEU A 58 -19.52 -9.81 -13.74
C LEU A 58 -19.83 -11.02 -14.64
N ARG A 59 -18.83 -11.50 -15.41
CA ARG A 59 -19.00 -12.68 -16.27
C ARG A 59 -18.71 -14.01 -15.58
N SER A 60 -17.95 -14.01 -14.49
CA SER A 60 -17.42 -15.24 -13.88
C SER A 60 -18.11 -15.65 -12.58
N ILE A 61 -18.78 -14.74 -11.89
CA ILE A 61 -19.56 -15.06 -10.69
C ILE A 61 -20.82 -15.85 -11.13
N PRO A 62 -21.05 -17.09 -10.60
CA PRO A 62 -22.14 -17.95 -11.07
C PRO A 62 -23.54 -17.37 -10.85
N ASP A 63 -23.76 -16.69 -9.71
CA ASP A 63 -25.02 -16.03 -9.38
C ASP A 63 -24.74 -14.69 -8.71
N LEU A 64 -24.91 -13.62 -9.47
CA LEU A 64 -24.61 -12.27 -9.03
C LEU A 64 -25.60 -11.78 -7.95
N ALA A 65 -26.84 -12.29 -7.93
CA ALA A 65 -27.83 -11.89 -6.93
C ALA A 65 -27.43 -12.46 -5.56
N LYS A 66 -27.10 -13.75 -5.48
CA LYS A 66 -26.61 -14.37 -4.25
C LYS A 66 -25.29 -13.75 -3.78
N PHE A 67 -24.37 -13.51 -4.70
CA PHE A 67 -23.09 -12.84 -4.40
C PHE A 67 -23.33 -11.47 -3.76
N ARG A 68 -24.20 -10.63 -4.33
CA ARG A 68 -24.51 -9.30 -3.80
C ARG A 68 -25.08 -9.36 -2.39
N VAL A 69 -26.00 -10.29 -2.11
CA VAL A 69 -26.56 -10.44 -0.75
C VAL A 69 -25.48 -10.90 0.23
N ALA A 70 -24.69 -11.91 -0.11
CA ALA A 70 -23.60 -12.39 0.75
C ALA A 70 -22.56 -11.28 1.02
N PHE A 71 -22.17 -10.53 -0.02
CA PHE A 71 -21.27 -9.38 0.09
C PHE A 71 -21.81 -8.32 1.05
N LEU A 72 -23.08 -7.94 0.94
CA LEU A 72 -23.70 -6.94 1.81
C LEU A 72 -23.77 -7.42 3.27
N VAL A 73 -24.05 -8.70 3.49
CA VAL A 73 -24.04 -9.31 4.84
C VAL A 73 -22.62 -9.28 5.43
N ILE A 74 -21.61 -9.69 4.67
CA ILE A 74 -20.20 -9.67 5.14
C ILE A 74 -19.74 -8.24 5.38
N LYS A 75 -20.10 -7.28 4.51
CA LYS A 75 -19.80 -5.86 4.70
C LYS A 75 -20.46 -5.30 5.96
N ALA A 76 -21.73 -5.63 6.19
CA ALA A 76 -22.44 -5.21 7.40
C ALA A 76 -21.83 -5.81 8.67
N TRP A 77 -21.49 -7.10 8.64
CA TRP A 77 -20.76 -7.79 9.72
C TRP A 77 -19.40 -7.15 9.99
N ALA A 78 -18.58 -6.92 8.97
CA ALA A 78 -17.26 -6.34 9.13
C ALA A 78 -17.34 -4.92 9.72
N ARG A 79 -18.33 -4.13 9.31
CA ARG A 79 -18.60 -2.81 9.89
C ARG A 79 -19.06 -2.89 11.34
N SER A 80 -19.97 -3.82 11.67
CA SER A 80 -20.46 -3.96 13.05
C SER A 80 -19.39 -4.46 14.00
N ARG A 81 -18.38 -5.20 13.52
CA ARG A 81 -17.22 -5.66 14.33
C ARG A 81 -16.03 -4.70 14.33
N GLY A 82 -16.12 -3.57 13.62
CA GLY A 82 -15.02 -2.60 13.51
C GLY A 82 -13.79 -3.15 12.80
N ILE A 83 -13.97 -4.01 11.80
CA ILE A 83 -12.90 -4.59 10.97
C ILE A 83 -13.07 -4.22 9.48
N TYR A 84 -13.82 -3.14 9.21
CA TYR A 84 -14.03 -2.60 7.87
C TYR A 84 -13.46 -1.19 7.78
N GLY A 85 -12.43 -1.01 6.95
CA GLY A 85 -11.72 0.24 6.70
C GLY A 85 -10.35 -0.02 6.07
N ALA A 86 -10.31 -0.15 4.74
CA ALA A 86 -9.10 -0.57 4.01
C ALA A 86 -7.90 0.37 4.25
N ARG A 87 -8.16 1.68 4.36
CA ARG A 87 -7.16 2.69 4.72
C ARG A 87 -6.47 2.47 6.06
N PHE A 88 -7.10 1.72 6.97
CA PHE A 88 -6.53 1.35 8.27
C PHE A 88 -5.87 -0.04 8.27
N GLY A 89 -5.72 -0.66 7.10
CA GLY A 89 -5.21 -2.02 6.96
C GLY A 89 -6.20 -3.10 7.39
N LEU A 90 -7.50 -2.81 7.30
CA LEU A 90 -8.60 -3.73 7.60
C LEU A 90 -9.33 -4.18 6.31
N LEU A 91 -10.47 -4.87 6.43
CA LEU A 91 -11.24 -5.30 5.26
C LEU A 91 -11.84 -4.10 4.53
N GLY A 92 -11.91 -4.22 3.21
CA GLY A 92 -12.60 -3.31 2.30
C GLY A 92 -13.36 -4.11 1.26
N GLY A 93 -14.01 -3.44 0.33
CA GLY A 93 -14.87 -4.07 -0.67
C GLY A 93 -14.09 -5.00 -1.58
N ILE A 94 -12.90 -4.58 -2.04
CA ILE A 94 -12.04 -5.45 -2.82
C ILE A 94 -11.58 -6.67 -2.02
N HIS A 95 -11.22 -6.51 -0.73
CA HIS A 95 -10.83 -7.62 0.14
C HIS A 95 -11.97 -8.64 0.31
N ILE A 96 -13.19 -8.17 0.61
CA ILE A 96 -14.37 -9.04 0.71
C ILE A 96 -14.64 -9.75 -0.61
N THR A 97 -14.45 -9.06 -1.74
CA THR A 97 -14.65 -9.63 -3.08
C THR A 97 -13.64 -10.76 -3.35
N VAL A 98 -12.35 -10.54 -3.07
CA VAL A 98 -11.28 -11.54 -3.22
C VAL A 98 -11.52 -12.76 -2.33
N LEU A 99 -12.03 -12.56 -1.10
CA LEU A 99 -12.38 -13.66 -0.20
C LEU A 99 -13.65 -14.42 -0.65
N LEU A 100 -14.66 -13.72 -1.17
CA LEU A 100 -15.96 -14.31 -1.45
C LEU A 100 -16.04 -15.03 -2.81
N VAL A 101 -15.36 -14.50 -3.84
CA VAL A 101 -15.43 -15.04 -5.21
C VAL A 101 -14.99 -16.51 -5.30
N PRO A 102 -13.87 -16.95 -4.70
CA PRO A 102 -13.45 -18.35 -4.73
C PRO A 102 -14.50 -19.27 -4.10
N ILE A 103 -15.09 -18.86 -2.97
CA ILE A 103 -16.16 -19.62 -2.28
C ILE A 103 -17.38 -19.79 -3.19
N CYS A 104 -17.87 -18.70 -3.80
CA CYS A 104 -19.02 -18.76 -4.71
C CYS A 104 -18.75 -19.68 -5.91
N LYS A 105 -17.55 -19.61 -6.50
CA LYS A 105 -17.19 -20.44 -7.66
C LYS A 105 -17.01 -21.91 -7.30
N GLN A 106 -16.31 -22.20 -6.20
CA GLN A 106 -16.12 -23.57 -5.71
C GLN A 106 -17.45 -24.24 -5.36
N LEU A 107 -18.34 -23.55 -4.63
CA LEU A 107 -19.64 -24.11 -4.30
C LEU A 107 -20.48 -24.42 -5.55
N ALA A 108 -20.44 -23.57 -6.57
CA ALA A 108 -21.13 -23.80 -7.83
C ALA A 108 -20.57 -25.00 -8.63
N THR A 109 -19.31 -25.40 -8.41
CA THR A 109 -18.77 -26.64 -8.98
C THR A 109 -19.23 -27.90 -8.26
N ILE A 110 -19.59 -27.80 -6.98
CA ILE A 110 -20.03 -28.94 -6.17
C ILE A 110 -21.54 -29.17 -6.31
N SER A 111 -22.33 -28.10 -6.36
CA SER A 111 -23.78 -28.16 -6.39
C SER A 111 -24.40 -27.05 -7.23
N THR A 112 -25.50 -27.37 -7.90
CA THR A 112 -26.30 -26.38 -8.66
C THR A 112 -27.31 -25.62 -7.78
N ALA A 113 -27.59 -26.12 -6.57
CA ALA A 113 -28.63 -25.58 -5.68
C ALA A 113 -28.05 -24.84 -4.46
N VAL A 114 -26.97 -24.09 -4.65
CA VAL A 114 -26.31 -23.33 -3.57
C VAL A 114 -27.15 -22.14 -3.15
N SER A 115 -27.51 -22.06 -1.86
CA SER A 115 -28.19 -20.92 -1.25
C SER A 115 -27.22 -19.87 -0.74
N THR A 116 -27.71 -18.66 -0.45
CA THR A 116 -26.89 -17.60 0.19
C THR A 116 -26.41 -18.01 1.58
N THR A 117 -27.20 -18.81 2.31
CA THR A 117 -26.82 -19.36 3.62
C THR A 117 -25.64 -20.31 3.49
N ASP A 118 -25.62 -21.17 2.46
CA ASP A 118 -24.50 -22.08 2.20
C ASP A 118 -23.22 -21.31 1.90
N ILE A 119 -23.32 -20.23 1.10
CA ILE A 119 -22.19 -19.34 0.80
C ILE A 119 -21.64 -18.72 2.08
N LEU A 120 -22.50 -18.14 2.92
CA LEU A 120 -22.07 -17.44 4.14
C LEU A 120 -21.49 -18.40 5.18
N THR A 121 -22.14 -19.54 5.42
CA THR A 121 -21.64 -20.54 6.38
C THR A 121 -20.32 -21.16 5.93
N THR A 122 -20.17 -21.46 4.64
CA THR A 122 -18.91 -21.92 4.05
C THR A 122 -17.82 -20.85 4.14
N PHE A 123 -18.15 -19.59 3.85
CA PHE A 123 -17.21 -18.47 3.96
C PHE A 123 -16.65 -18.31 5.37
N PHE A 124 -17.52 -18.24 6.39
CA PHE A 124 -17.07 -18.10 7.78
C PHE A 124 -16.34 -19.34 8.29
N GLY A 125 -16.77 -20.54 7.91
CA GLY A 125 -16.07 -21.79 8.27
C GLY A 125 -14.69 -21.89 7.63
N HIS A 126 -14.57 -21.62 6.33
CA HIS A 126 -13.30 -21.70 5.62
C HIS A 126 -12.26 -20.72 6.19
N TYR A 127 -12.66 -19.47 6.47
CA TYR A 127 -11.75 -18.45 6.97
C TYR A 127 -11.54 -18.45 8.49
N ALA A 128 -12.31 -19.24 9.24
CA ALA A 128 -12.08 -19.45 10.67
C ALA A 128 -10.81 -20.26 10.96
N ASP A 129 -10.50 -21.22 10.09
CA ASP A 129 -9.36 -22.14 10.21
C ASP A 129 -8.24 -21.85 9.20
N PHE A 130 -8.34 -20.73 8.46
CA PHE A 130 -7.38 -20.38 7.42
C PHE A 130 -6.05 -19.92 8.03
N GLU A 131 -4.94 -20.53 7.58
CA GLU A 131 -3.61 -20.20 8.06
C GLU A 131 -3.04 -18.97 7.31
N TRP A 132 -3.40 -17.78 7.80
CA TRP A 132 -3.07 -16.50 7.17
C TRP A 132 -1.57 -16.21 7.02
N GLU A 133 -0.72 -16.81 7.85
CA GLU A 133 0.75 -16.60 7.84
C GLU A 133 1.47 -17.34 6.71
N THR A 134 0.86 -18.39 6.16
CA THR A 134 1.48 -19.26 5.14
C THR A 134 0.70 -19.23 3.83
N HIS A 135 -0.64 -19.24 3.89
CA HIS A 135 -1.49 -19.37 2.71
C HIS A 135 -1.83 -18.02 2.08
N VAL A 136 -2.20 -18.08 0.80
CA VAL A 136 -2.64 -16.93 -0.01
C VAL A 136 -4.07 -17.16 -0.47
N VAL A 137 -4.88 -16.11 -0.49
CA VAL A 137 -6.23 -16.17 -1.07
C VAL A 137 -6.15 -15.68 -2.50
N LEU A 138 -6.66 -16.49 -3.43
CA LEU A 138 -6.74 -16.15 -4.85
C LEU A 138 -7.95 -16.82 -5.49
N ASP A 139 -8.33 -16.36 -6.68
CA ASP A 139 -9.33 -17.02 -7.52
C ASP A 139 -8.68 -18.09 -8.42
N PRO A 140 -8.86 -19.39 -8.11
CA PRO A 140 -8.20 -20.47 -8.87
C PRO A 140 -8.74 -20.61 -10.30
N PHE A 141 -9.92 -20.03 -10.60
CA PHE A 141 -10.50 -20.06 -11.95
C PHE A 141 -9.91 -18.98 -12.85
N TYR A 142 -9.29 -17.96 -12.28
CA TYR A 142 -8.54 -16.95 -13.02
C TYR A 142 -7.06 -17.31 -13.06
N HIS A 143 -6.47 -17.57 -11.90
CA HIS A 143 -5.05 -17.86 -11.72
C HIS A 143 -4.78 -19.35 -11.87
N LYS A 144 -4.66 -19.83 -13.10
CA LYS A 144 -4.37 -21.25 -13.38
C LYS A 144 -2.93 -21.63 -13.04
N GLU A 145 -1.98 -20.73 -13.31
CA GLU A 145 -0.53 -20.99 -13.18
C GLU A 145 0.21 -19.81 -12.55
N LEU A 146 -0.42 -19.15 -11.55
CA LEU A 146 0.20 -18.01 -10.89
C LEU A 146 1.34 -18.46 -9.97
N ARG A 147 2.57 -18.00 -10.26
CA ARG A 147 3.72 -18.13 -9.35
C ARG A 147 3.88 -16.85 -8.53
N TYR A 148 3.19 -16.81 -7.38
CA TYR A 148 3.29 -15.69 -6.45
C TYR A 148 4.28 -16.00 -5.33
N HIS A 149 5.29 -15.14 -5.15
CA HIS A 149 6.23 -15.23 -4.04
C HIS A 149 5.82 -14.24 -2.94
N ARG A 150 5.38 -14.77 -1.81
CA ARG A 150 5.00 -13.98 -0.64
C ARG A 150 6.22 -13.34 0.00
N ALA A 151 6.20 -12.01 0.12
CA ALA A 151 7.22 -11.31 0.91
C ALA A 151 6.93 -11.46 2.42
N SER A 152 7.98 -11.53 3.25
CA SER A 152 7.84 -11.66 4.72
C SER A 152 7.07 -10.51 5.37
N ARG A 153 7.06 -9.34 4.72
CA ARG A 153 6.31 -8.15 5.14
C ARG A 153 4.82 -8.18 4.81
N GLU A 154 4.32 -9.23 4.15
CA GLU A 154 2.92 -9.37 3.76
C GLU A 154 2.19 -10.30 4.74
N PRO A 155 1.61 -9.78 5.84
CA PRO A 155 0.84 -10.61 6.76
C PRO A 155 -0.52 -11.04 6.17
N PHE A 156 -1.00 -10.33 5.14
CA PHE A 156 -2.28 -10.57 4.49
C PHE A 156 -2.10 -10.63 2.97
N CYS A 157 -2.33 -11.81 2.38
CA CYS A 157 -2.16 -12.02 0.94
C CYS A 157 -3.50 -12.29 0.27
N LEU A 158 -4.15 -11.22 -0.19
CA LEU A 158 -5.42 -11.25 -0.90
C LEU A 158 -5.19 -10.88 -2.37
N LEU A 159 -4.98 -11.87 -3.22
CA LEU A 159 -4.62 -11.67 -4.62
C LEU A 159 -5.84 -11.37 -5.48
N GLY A 160 -5.88 -10.18 -6.07
CA GLY A 160 -6.82 -9.78 -7.12
C GLY A 160 -6.51 -10.45 -8.46
N TRP A 161 -7.18 -10.01 -9.54
CA TRP A 161 -7.14 -10.69 -10.83
C TRP A 161 -6.05 -10.13 -11.75
N HIS A 162 -6.19 -8.89 -12.23
CA HIS A 162 -5.26 -8.33 -13.21
C HIS A 162 -4.05 -7.65 -12.53
N ALA A 163 -2.86 -7.78 -13.11
CA ALA A 163 -1.68 -6.99 -12.74
C ALA A 163 -1.79 -5.53 -13.25
N PRO A 164 -1.05 -4.56 -12.67
CA PRO A 164 -0.08 -4.67 -11.56
C PRO A 164 -0.72 -4.75 -10.17
N ALA A 165 0.10 -4.93 -9.12
CA ALA A 165 -0.30 -4.98 -7.71
C ALA A 165 -1.38 -6.05 -7.42
N LEU A 166 -0.97 -7.33 -7.49
CA LEU A 166 -1.88 -8.45 -7.28
C LEU A 166 -2.40 -8.49 -5.84
N ASN A 167 -1.53 -8.35 -4.84
CA ASN A 167 -1.99 -8.34 -3.46
C ASN A 167 -2.69 -7.00 -3.16
N THR A 168 -3.98 -7.11 -2.84
CA THR A 168 -4.85 -5.96 -2.57
C THR A 168 -4.74 -5.45 -1.13
N ALA A 169 -4.11 -6.23 -0.24
CA ALA A 169 -4.04 -5.96 1.20
C ALA A 169 -2.68 -5.44 1.68
N MET A 170 -2.04 -4.56 0.89
CA MET A 170 -0.68 -4.05 1.18
C MET A 170 -0.57 -3.23 2.46
N THR A 171 -1.66 -2.62 2.90
CA THR A 171 -1.72 -1.80 4.11
C THR A 171 -1.97 -2.63 5.38
N ALA A 172 -2.24 -3.93 5.26
CA ALA A 172 -2.57 -4.77 6.39
C ALA A 172 -1.35 -5.05 7.28
N SER A 173 -1.55 -4.97 8.59
CA SER A 173 -0.55 -5.30 9.60
C SER A 173 -0.86 -6.65 10.27
N ALA A 174 0.14 -7.31 10.84
CA ALA A 174 -0.05 -8.59 11.53
C ALA A 174 -1.13 -8.52 12.66
N PRO A 175 -1.18 -7.47 13.50
CA PRO A 175 -2.26 -7.34 14.50
C PRO A 175 -3.66 -7.22 13.89
N ASN A 176 -3.80 -6.52 12.77
CA ASN A 176 -5.07 -6.41 12.06
C ASN A 176 -5.51 -7.77 11.52
N VAL A 177 -4.60 -8.53 10.93
CA VAL A 177 -4.89 -9.88 10.42
C VAL A 177 -5.31 -10.82 11.55
N LYS A 178 -4.60 -10.80 12.69
CA LYS A 178 -5.01 -11.57 13.90
C LYS A 178 -6.39 -11.17 14.40
N SER A 179 -6.71 -9.88 14.38
CA SER A 179 -8.03 -9.37 14.78
C SER A 179 -9.12 -9.85 13.82
N ILE A 180 -8.88 -9.78 12.51
CA ILE A 180 -9.81 -10.28 11.47
C ILE A 180 -10.02 -11.79 11.61
N ALA A 181 -8.96 -12.57 11.77
CA ALA A 181 -9.01 -14.01 11.97
C ALA A 181 -9.84 -14.38 13.21
N THR A 182 -9.61 -13.68 14.33
CA THR A 182 -10.37 -13.89 15.57
C THR A 182 -11.87 -13.65 15.37
N GLU A 183 -12.25 -12.60 14.63
CA GLU A 183 -13.66 -12.32 14.35
C GLU A 183 -14.28 -13.38 13.40
N PHE A 184 -13.52 -13.94 12.44
CA PHE A 184 -13.97 -15.09 11.65
C PHE A 184 -14.25 -16.31 12.54
N SER A 185 -13.31 -16.70 13.40
CA SER A 185 -13.46 -17.88 14.28
C SER A 185 -14.61 -17.70 15.29
N LYS A 186 -14.78 -16.50 15.87
CA LYS A 186 -15.93 -16.17 16.72
C LYS A 186 -17.25 -16.30 15.98
N THR A 187 -17.32 -15.79 14.75
CA THR A 187 -18.54 -15.82 13.94
C THR A 187 -18.89 -17.23 13.50
N HIS A 188 -17.89 -18.02 13.11
CA HIS A 188 -18.08 -19.44 12.81
C HIS A 188 -18.61 -20.20 14.04
N SER A 189 -18.03 -19.95 15.22
CA SER A 189 -18.50 -20.57 16.47
C SER A 189 -19.95 -20.21 16.78
N LEU A 190 -20.36 -18.95 16.55
CA LEU A 190 -21.75 -18.51 16.70
C LEU A 190 -22.69 -19.17 15.68
N LEU A 191 -22.27 -19.30 14.43
CA LEU A 191 -23.05 -19.94 13.36
C LEU A 191 -23.26 -21.44 13.61
N SER A 192 -22.31 -22.10 14.27
CA SER A 192 -22.38 -23.52 14.61
C SER A 192 -23.33 -23.81 15.79
N GLN A 193 -23.80 -22.80 16.52
CA GLN A 193 -24.73 -23.00 17.64
C GLN A 193 -26.18 -23.23 17.15
N PRO A 194 -26.94 -24.14 17.79
CA PRO A 194 -28.35 -24.33 17.47
C PRO A 194 -29.16 -23.06 17.70
N GLY A 195 -29.93 -22.62 16.70
CA GLY A 195 -30.76 -21.42 16.80
C GLY A 195 -30.03 -20.10 16.50
N ALA A 196 -28.82 -20.16 15.94
CA ALA A 196 -28.11 -18.99 15.44
C ALA A 196 -28.97 -18.19 14.44
N THR A 197 -29.02 -16.87 14.61
CA THR A 197 -29.74 -15.96 13.72
C THR A 197 -28.80 -14.95 13.10
N TRP A 198 -29.09 -14.52 11.88
CA TRP A 198 -28.33 -13.45 11.21
C TRP A 198 -28.34 -12.14 12.00
N GLY A 199 -29.41 -11.88 12.77
CA GLY A 199 -29.49 -10.74 13.67
C GLY A 199 -28.47 -10.77 14.81
N ALA A 200 -28.12 -11.95 15.33
CA ALA A 200 -27.07 -12.09 16.36
C ALA A 200 -25.66 -11.84 15.79
N ILE A 201 -25.45 -12.15 14.50
CA ILE A 201 -24.14 -12.03 13.84
C ILE A 201 -23.86 -10.58 13.43
N ILE A 202 -24.85 -9.95 12.78
CA ILE A 202 -24.74 -8.60 12.22
C ILE A 202 -25.07 -7.54 13.29
N GLY A 203 -25.91 -7.88 14.27
CA GLY A 203 -26.56 -6.93 15.17
C GLY A 203 -27.86 -6.39 14.55
N PRO A 204 -28.75 -5.77 15.36
CA PRO A 204 -29.92 -5.09 14.82
C PRO A 204 -29.53 -3.95 13.87
N VAL A 205 -30.36 -3.72 12.86
CA VAL A 205 -30.19 -2.67 11.84
C VAL A 205 -29.94 -1.33 12.56
N ASN A 206 -28.87 -0.62 12.18
CA ASN A 206 -28.40 0.66 12.75
C ASN A 206 -27.53 0.61 14.03
N THR A 207 -26.98 -0.53 14.43
CA THR A 207 -26.13 -0.61 15.64
C THR A 207 -24.66 -0.92 15.34
N ALA A 208 -23.96 -0.01 14.66
CA ALA A 208 -22.52 0.14 14.92
C ALA A 208 -22.25 0.25 16.44
N ALA A 209 -23.23 0.80 17.18
CA ALA A 209 -23.28 0.86 18.63
C ALA A 209 -23.06 -0.47 19.37
N SER A 210 -23.43 -1.65 18.84
CA SER A 210 -23.19 -2.90 19.59
C SER A 210 -21.72 -3.28 19.60
N GLY A 211 -21.08 -3.34 18.44
CA GLY A 211 -19.65 -3.66 18.39
C GLY A 211 -18.77 -2.54 18.94
N VAL A 212 -19.23 -1.28 18.91
CA VAL A 212 -18.56 -0.18 19.62
C VAL A 212 -18.57 -0.41 21.12
N ARG A 213 -19.73 -0.78 21.70
CA ARG A 213 -19.81 -1.09 23.14
C ARG A 213 -18.91 -2.28 23.49
N ASP A 214 -18.94 -3.33 22.68
CA ASP A 214 -18.03 -4.48 22.86
C ASP A 214 -16.57 -4.00 22.81
N PHE A 215 -16.20 -3.19 21.82
CA PHE A 215 -14.85 -2.63 21.69
C PHE A 215 -14.44 -1.78 22.90
N LEU A 216 -15.30 -0.89 23.40
CA LEU A 216 -15.04 -0.03 24.57
C LEU A 216 -14.96 -0.80 25.90
N GLN A 217 -15.48 -2.03 25.95
CA GLN A 217 -15.44 -2.90 27.14
C GLN A 217 -14.35 -3.97 27.07
N ASN A 218 -13.87 -4.29 25.87
CA ASN A 218 -12.94 -5.41 25.64
C ASN A 218 -11.49 -5.12 26.06
N PHE A 219 -11.10 -3.85 26.25
CA PHE A 219 -9.73 -3.50 26.63
C PHE A 219 -9.70 -2.73 27.94
N LYS A 220 -8.61 -2.88 28.70
CA LYS A 220 -8.40 -2.15 29.96
C LYS A 220 -7.87 -0.73 29.72
N SER A 221 -7.05 -0.58 28.68
CA SER A 221 -6.38 0.66 28.32
C SER A 221 -6.46 0.89 26.81
N TYR A 222 -6.52 2.16 26.43
CA TYR A 222 -6.66 2.61 25.05
C TYR A 222 -5.65 3.70 24.77
N VAL A 223 -5.20 3.81 23.53
CA VAL A 223 -4.58 5.04 23.01
C VAL A 223 -5.70 5.88 22.39
N GLN A 224 -5.84 7.10 22.89
CA GLN A 224 -6.74 8.12 22.36
C GLN A 224 -5.92 9.12 21.54
N ILE A 225 -6.28 9.28 20.27
CA ILE A 225 -5.71 10.30 19.39
C ILE A 225 -6.78 11.36 19.19
N ASP A 226 -6.67 12.46 19.93
CA ASP A 226 -7.58 13.59 19.86
C ASP A 226 -7.29 14.47 18.65
N ALA A 227 -8.35 14.91 17.98
CA ALA A 227 -8.30 15.83 16.85
C ALA A 227 -9.33 16.94 17.07
N ARG A 228 -8.83 18.17 17.21
CA ARG A 228 -9.66 19.38 17.30
C ARG A 228 -9.40 20.28 16.12
N PHE A 229 -10.46 20.88 15.59
CA PHE A 229 -10.38 21.80 14.47
C PHE A 229 -11.40 22.92 14.66
N TRP A 230 -10.94 24.17 14.70
CA TRP A 230 -11.80 25.37 14.82
C TRP A 230 -11.61 26.35 13.66
N GLY A 231 -11.04 25.89 12.54
CA GLY A 231 -10.82 26.72 11.36
C GLY A 231 -12.11 27.05 10.59
N SER A 232 -12.12 28.22 9.96
CA SER A 232 -13.31 28.74 9.23
C SER A 232 -13.68 27.94 7.97
N SER A 233 -12.77 27.10 7.46
CA SER A 233 -12.97 26.33 6.22
C SER A 233 -13.15 24.83 6.50
N PRO A 234 -14.35 24.26 6.27
CA PRO A 234 -14.59 22.82 6.43
C PRO A 234 -13.71 21.93 5.53
N SER A 235 -13.22 22.47 4.40
CA SER A 235 -12.34 21.72 3.50
C SER A 235 -10.94 21.50 4.07
N ASN A 236 -10.45 22.45 4.88
CA ASN A 236 -9.17 22.31 5.58
C ASN A 236 -9.28 21.28 6.71
N GLY A 237 -10.40 21.28 7.45
CA GLY A 237 -10.67 20.25 8.45
C GLY A 237 -10.67 18.84 7.86
N ARG A 238 -11.31 18.63 6.70
CA ARG A 238 -11.28 17.33 6.01
C ARG A 238 -9.88 16.92 5.56
N LYS A 239 -9.07 17.86 5.07
CA LYS A 239 -7.67 17.59 4.69
C LYS A 239 -6.83 17.18 5.90
N PHE A 240 -6.98 17.89 7.01
CA PHE A 240 -6.30 17.58 8.26
C PHE A 240 -6.71 16.20 8.80
N LEU A 241 -8.01 15.91 8.86
CA LEU A 241 -8.50 14.62 9.34
C LEU A 241 -8.09 13.46 8.42
N GLY A 242 -8.19 13.62 7.10
CA GLY A 242 -7.74 12.60 6.16
C GLY A 242 -6.23 12.34 6.22
N TRP A 243 -5.43 13.38 6.44
CA TRP A 243 -4.00 13.24 6.69
C TRP A 243 -3.69 12.57 8.04
N LEU A 244 -4.44 12.89 9.11
CA LEU A 244 -4.30 12.21 10.40
C LEU A 244 -4.61 10.71 10.28
N GLU A 245 -5.68 10.36 9.57
CA GLU A 245 -6.09 8.97 9.33
C GLU A 245 -5.03 8.15 8.59
N SER A 246 -4.38 8.72 7.57
CA SER A 246 -3.29 8.02 6.86
C SER A 246 -2.07 7.77 7.75
N ARG A 247 -1.87 8.61 8.78
CA ARG A 247 -0.79 8.47 9.75
C ARG A 247 -1.11 7.52 10.91
N CYS A 248 -2.37 7.20 11.17
CA CYS A 248 -2.76 6.18 12.14
C CYS A 248 -2.14 4.81 11.83
N VAL A 249 -2.04 4.44 10.54
CA VAL A 249 -1.40 3.17 10.13
C VAL A 249 0.09 3.15 10.48
N ALA A 250 0.77 4.28 10.30
CA ALA A 250 2.18 4.40 10.67
C ALA A 250 2.40 4.25 12.18
N VAL A 251 1.49 4.77 13.00
CA VAL A 251 1.54 4.59 14.46
C VAL A 251 1.31 3.12 14.83
N LEU A 252 0.34 2.45 14.22
CA LEU A 252 0.11 1.02 14.45
C LEU A 252 1.33 0.17 14.08
N ALA A 253 2.00 0.49 12.96
CA ALA A 253 3.23 -0.16 12.55
C ALA A 253 4.39 0.10 13.54
N ASP A 254 4.55 1.34 13.99
CA ASP A 254 5.54 1.71 15.00
C ASP A 254 5.30 0.98 16.34
N MET A 255 4.03 0.88 16.77
CA MET A 255 3.63 0.15 17.99
C MET A 255 3.94 -1.34 17.87
N THR A 256 3.61 -1.96 16.74
CA THR A 256 3.89 -3.39 16.49
C THR A 256 5.39 -3.68 16.52
N ARG A 257 6.21 -2.75 16.01
CA ARG A 257 7.68 -2.89 15.97
C ARG A 257 8.34 -2.67 17.33
N LYS A 258 7.92 -1.63 18.07
CA LYS A 258 8.56 -1.21 19.32
C LYS A 258 7.98 -1.89 20.57
N ALA A 259 6.72 -2.34 20.50
CA ALA A 259 6.01 -2.99 21.60
C ALA A 259 5.32 -4.29 21.12
N PRO A 260 6.09 -5.32 20.73
CA PRO A 260 5.55 -6.57 20.16
C PRO A 260 4.70 -7.39 21.15
N ALA A 261 4.83 -7.12 22.45
CA ALA A 261 3.99 -7.73 23.49
C ALA A 261 2.54 -7.25 23.45
N LEU A 262 2.26 -6.11 22.79
CA LEU A 262 0.93 -5.56 22.64
C LEU A 262 0.35 -5.86 21.26
N LEU A 263 -0.95 -6.14 21.25
CA LEU A 263 -1.76 -6.26 20.05
C LEU A 263 -2.65 -5.00 19.95
N PRO A 264 -2.23 -3.96 19.22
CA PRO A 264 -3.06 -2.78 19.02
C PRO A 264 -4.23 -3.09 18.08
N ARG A 265 -5.44 -2.66 18.46
CA ARG A 265 -6.65 -2.75 17.63
C ARG A 265 -7.28 -1.37 17.47
N LEU A 266 -7.13 -0.76 16.30
CA LEU A 266 -7.82 0.48 15.96
C LEU A 266 -9.29 0.20 15.64
N TRP A 267 -10.19 1.04 16.13
CA TRP A 267 -11.56 1.09 15.61
C TRP A 267 -11.62 2.02 14.39
N PRO A 268 -12.11 1.56 13.21
CA PRO A 268 -12.12 2.34 11.97
C PRO A 268 -13.28 3.34 11.96
N GLY A 269 -13.24 4.30 12.87
CA GLY A 269 -14.24 5.35 12.99
C GLY A 269 -13.86 6.39 14.03
N ARG A 270 -14.40 7.59 13.85
CA ARG A 270 -14.20 8.71 14.77
C ARG A 270 -15.20 8.63 15.91
N PHE A 271 -14.71 8.89 17.11
CA PHE A 271 -15.50 9.02 18.31
C PHE A 271 -15.66 10.50 18.66
N ILE A 272 -16.77 10.81 19.31
CA ILE A 272 -17.06 12.09 19.94
C ILE A 272 -17.41 11.82 21.40
N ASP A 273 -17.08 12.78 22.26
CA ASP A 273 -17.66 12.80 23.60
C ASP A 273 -19.17 12.96 23.45
N CYS A 274 -19.93 12.25 24.30
CA CYS A 274 -21.39 12.22 24.30
C CYS A 274 -21.98 13.59 23.86
N PRO A 275 -22.88 13.64 22.88
CA PRO A 275 -23.30 14.89 22.25
C PRO A 275 -23.92 15.82 23.30
N ASN A 276 -23.12 16.74 23.83
CA ASN A 276 -23.64 17.86 24.58
C ASN A 276 -24.54 18.61 23.60
N THR A 277 -25.83 18.56 23.88
CA THR A 277 -26.91 19.16 23.07
C THR A 277 -26.82 20.69 23.04
N GLU A 278 -25.74 21.27 23.56
CA GLU A 278 -25.51 22.71 23.71
C GLU A 278 -24.35 23.26 22.84
N ALA A 279 -23.63 22.45 22.06
CA ALA A 279 -22.52 22.93 21.22
C ALA A 279 -22.91 23.30 19.77
N VAL A 280 -24.17 23.64 19.50
CA VAL A 280 -24.66 23.93 18.13
C VAL A 280 -24.24 25.32 17.60
N ILE A 281 -23.41 26.11 18.30
CA ILE A 281 -23.09 27.49 17.85
C ILE A 281 -21.57 27.82 17.85
N GLY A 282 -20.69 26.88 18.19
CA GLY A 282 -19.24 27.10 18.14
C GLY A 282 -18.60 26.36 16.96
N SER A 283 -17.81 27.04 16.14
CA SER A 283 -17.10 26.53 14.96
C SER A 283 -16.03 25.45 15.21
N GLU A 284 -16.06 24.77 16.36
CA GLU A 284 -15.04 23.82 16.80
C GLU A 284 -15.54 22.37 16.68
N TYR A 285 -14.90 21.60 15.79
CA TYR A 285 -15.04 20.16 15.71
C TYR A 285 -14.08 19.50 16.69
N HIS A 286 -14.61 18.60 17.53
CA HIS A 286 -13.82 17.74 18.42
C HIS A 286 -14.19 16.28 18.14
N GLY A 287 -13.19 15.48 17.80
CA GLY A 287 -13.34 14.03 17.70
C GLY A 287 -12.02 13.33 17.96
N PHE A 288 -12.06 12.03 18.20
CA PHE A 288 -10.88 11.24 18.52
C PHE A 288 -10.92 9.84 17.92
N TYR A 289 -9.75 9.23 17.77
CA TYR A 289 -9.57 7.84 17.35
C TYR A 289 -9.14 7.00 18.55
N LEU A 290 -9.58 5.75 18.58
CA LEU A 290 -9.28 4.83 19.67
C LEU A 290 -8.54 3.59 19.15
N ILE A 291 -7.43 3.27 19.81
CA ILE A 291 -6.69 2.02 19.63
C ILE A 291 -6.75 1.25 20.95
N GLY A 292 -7.47 0.13 20.97
CA GLY A 292 -7.49 -0.79 22.10
C GLY A 292 -6.17 -1.53 22.24
N LEU A 293 -5.69 -1.68 23.47
CA LEU A 293 -4.44 -2.38 23.78
C LEU A 293 -4.74 -3.73 24.43
N ALA A 294 -4.47 -4.83 23.71
CA ALA A 294 -4.49 -6.18 24.28
C ALA A 294 -3.06 -6.71 24.47
N TRP A 295 -2.87 -7.57 25.46
CA TRP A 295 -1.62 -8.31 25.65
C TRP A 295 -1.64 -9.54 24.74
N ASN A 296 -0.53 -9.79 24.04
CA ASN A 296 -0.38 -11.01 23.27
C ASN A 296 -0.29 -12.20 24.23
N SER A 297 -1.22 -13.16 24.13
CA SER A 297 -1.42 -14.25 25.11
C SER A 297 -0.24 -15.21 25.24
N ASP A 298 0.70 -15.19 24.30
CA ASP A 298 1.89 -16.07 24.31
C ASP A 298 2.89 -15.72 25.41
N ASP A 299 2.77 -14.55 26.06
CA ASP A 299 3.75 -14.03 27.03
C ASP A 299 3.19 -13.88 28.47
N GLY A 300 2.14 -14.64 28.79
CA GLY A 300 1.27 -14.46 29.96
C GLY A 300 1.91 -14.47 31.36
N ASP A 301 3.20 -14.80 31.51
CA ASP A 301 3.86 -14.98 32.81
C ASP A 301 4.91 -13.91 33.20
N ARG A 302 5.13 -12.86 32.39
CA ARG A 302 6.10 -11.76 32.70
C ARG A 302 5.47 -10.39 33.00
N ALA A 303 4.14 -10.35 33.17
CA ALA A 303 3.30 -9.22 32.80
C ALA A 303 3.38 -7.91 33.62
N ASN A 304 3.96 -7.85 34.83
CA ASN A 304 3.81 -6.64 35.66
C ASN A 304 5.00 -5.67 35.61
N ASP A 305 6.24 -6.17 35.57
CA ASP A 305 7.44 -5.32 35.42
C ASP A 305 7.61 -4.89 33.95
N ASP A 306 7.30 -5.79 33.00
CA ASP A 306 7.31 -5.48 31.56
C ASP A 306 6.18 -4.49 31.18
N ALA A 307 5.08 -4.43 31.94
CA ALA A 307 3.99 -3.48 31.66
C ALA A 307 4.40 -2.02 31.87
N LYS A 308 5.19 -1.72 32.92
CA LYS A 308 5.69 -0.35 33.13
C LYS A 308 6.68 0.04 32.06
N ALA A 309 7.61 -0.86 31.72
CA ALA A 309 8.57 -0.63 30.64
C ALA A 309 7.86 -0.42 29.29
N THR A 310 6.88 -1.26 28.96
CA THR A 310 6.10 -1.16 27.73
C THR A 310 5.29 0.14 27.68
N LYS A 311 4.71 0.57 28.82
CA LYS A 311 4.02 1.85 28.91
C LYS A 311 4.98 3.02 28.65
N MET A 312 6.17 3.02 29.21
CA MET A 312 7.18 4.06 28.95
C MET A 312 7.59 4.11 27.47
N VAL A 313 7.77 2.95 26.83
CA VAL A 313 8.05 2.86 25.39
C VAL A 313 6.89 3.43 24.57
N LEU A 314 5.65 3.16 24.98
CA LEU A 314 4.47 3.67 24.30
C LEU A 314 4.33 5.19 24.47
N ASP A 315 4.51 5.72 25.68
CA ASP A 315 4.49 7.16 25.93
C ASP A 315 5.56 7.90 25.10
N ASP A 316 6.78 7.35 25.00
CA ASP A 316 7.83 7.88 24.14
C ASP A 316 7.43 7.87 22.65
N LEU A 317 6.84 6.76 22.18
CA LEU A 317 6.35 6.62 20.81
C LEU A 317 5.26 7.65 20.49
N LEU A 318 4.29 7.83 21.38
CA LEU A 318 3.20 8.79 21.20
C LEU A 318 3.72 10.23 21.20
N ASN A 319 4.66 10.58 22.08
CA ASN A 319 5.31 11.90 22.07
C ASN A 319 6.08 12.18 20.76
N HIS A 320 6.79 11.18 20.25
CA HIS A 320 7.46 11.28 18.94
C HIS A 320 6.46 11.43 17.79
N PHE A 321 5.32 10.72 17.87
CA PHE A 321 4.24 10.84 16.90
C PHE A 321 3.60 12.24 16.92
N GLU A 322 3.25 12.76 18.11
CA GLU A 322 2.74 14.12 18.27
C GLU A 322 3.68 15.16 17.67
N THR A 323 4.97 15.06 18.01
CA THR A 323 6.00 15.99 17.53
C THR A 323 6.12 15.94 16.00
N ARG A 324 6.14 14.75 15.41
CA ARG A 324 6.20 14.55 13.95
C ARG A 324 5.00 15.17 13.24
N MET A 325 3.81 14.99 13.81
CA MET A 325 2.57 15.53 13.24
C MET A 325 2.51 17.05 13.36
N ARG A 326 2.83 17.62 14.53
CA ARG A 326 2.82 19.08 14.73
C ARG A 326 3.88 19.81 13.91
N ASN A 327 4.96 19.13 13.51
CA ASN A 327 6.01 19.70 12.66
C ASN A 327 5.66 19.73 11.17
N ASP A 328 4.59 19.05 10.73
CA ASP A 328 4.16 19.04 9.33
C ASP A 328 3.28 20.26 9.00
N ALA A 329 3.92 21.40 8.74
CA ALA A 329 3.26 22.67 8.46
C ALA A 329 2.38 22.67 7.19
N LYS A 330 2.42 21.60 6.37
CA LYS A 330 1.57 21.48 5.18
C LYS A 330 0.13 21.12 5.53
N TYR A 331 -0.06 20.35 6.61
CA TYR A 331 -1.36 19.82 7.02
C TYR A 331 -1.75 20.24 8.44
N TYR A 332 -0.77 20.60 9.27
CA TYR A 332 -0.98 21.07 10.64
C TYR A 332 -0.78 22.59 10.73
N ASP A 333 -1.84 23.28 11.15
CA ASP A 333 -1.82 24.70 11.48
C ASP A 333 -2.25 24.90 12.94
N ALA A 334 -1.30 25.27 13.80
CA ALA A 334 -1.54 25.47 15.23
C ALA A 334 -2.59 26.56 15.53
N ALA A 335 -2.89 27.45 14.58
CA ALA A 335 -3.92 28.47 14.74
C ALA A 335 -5.34 27.94 14.49
N SER A 336 -5.50 26.78 13.85
CA SER A 336 -6.81 26.25 13.45
C SER A 336 -7.04 24.77 13.77
N CYS A 337 -6.00 24.02 14.19
CA CYS A 337 -6.12 22.62 14.58
C CYS A 337 -5.21 22.25 15.75
N TRP A 338 -5.63 21.23 16.50
CA TRP A 338 -4.87 20.64 17.59
C TRP A 338 -4.99 19.12 17.55
N MET A 339 -3.88 18.44 17.88
CA MET A 339 -3.81 17.00 17.95
C MET A 339 -2.96 16.58 19.15
N ALA A 340 -3.42 15.59 19.89
CA ALA A 340 -2.67 14.93 20.95
C ALA A 340 -2.94 13.42 20.94
N ALA A 341 -1.98 12.64 21.41
CA ALA A 341 -2.07 11.19 21.53
C ALA A 341 -1.68 10.78 22.95
N SER A 342 -2.63 10.19 23.68
CA SER A 342 -2.44 9.84 25.10
C SER A 342 -2.99 8.45 25.41
N ILE A 343 -2.54 7.87 26.52
CA ILE A 343 -3.05 6.59 27.02
C ILE A 343 -4.15 6.88 28.05
N VAL A 344 -5.34 6.33 27.82
CA VAL A 344 -6.53 6.50 28.66
C VAL A 344 -7.05 5.16 29.16
N ASN A 345 -7.76 5.16 30.28
CA ASN A 345 -8.38 3.95 30.82
C ASN A 345 -9.79 3.76 30.25
N ALA A 346 -10.29 2.52 30.29
CA ALA A 346 -11.63 2.19 29.83
C ALA A 346 -12.74 3.04 30.48
N GLY A 347 -12.56 3.46 31.74
CA GLY A 347 -13.53 4.31 32.45
C GLY A 347 -13.69 5.71 31.87
N ASP A 348 -12.61 6.28 31.31
CA ASP A 348 -12.60 7.65 30.80
C ASP A 348 -13.34 7.77 29.45
N ILE A 349 -13.39 6.67 28.68
CA ILE A 349 -13.98 6.61 27.34
C ILE A 349 -15.32 5.86 27.29
N ALA A 350 -15.86 5.44 28.44
CA ALA A 350 -17.06 4.61 28.49
C ALA A 350 -18.31 5.29 27.88
N SER A 351 -18.34 6.62 27.87
CA SER A 351 -19.40 7.43 27.27
C SER A 351 -19.14 7.85 25.82
N ALA A 352 -18.04 7.41 25.20
CA ALA A 352 -17.69 7.74 23.83
C ALA A 352 -18.73 7.17 22.86
N ALA A 353 -19.18 7.99 21.92
CA ALA A 353 -20.09 7.58 20.85
C ALA A 353 -19.41 7.74 19.49
N LEU A 354 -19.78 6.92 18.51
CA LEU A 354 -19.33 7.16 17.14
C LEU A 354 -19.97 8.43 16.59
N ASP A 355 -19.18 9.23 15.90
CA ASP A 355 -19.63 10.41 15.19
C ASP A 355 -20.74 10.02 14.18
N PRO A 356 -21.99 10.52 14.34
CA PRO A 356 -23.06 10.28 13.38
C PRO A 356 -22.70 10.77 11.97
N GLY A 357 -21.89 11.83 11.86
CA GLY A 357 -21.38 12.34 10.59
C GLY A 357 -20.41 11.38 9.90
N TYR A 358 -19.84 10.42 10.62
CA TYR A 358 -19.10 9.29 10.04
C TYR A 358 -20.02 8.17 9.53
N LEU A 359 -21.21 8.01 10.16
CA LEU A 359 -22.19 6.98 9.83
C LEU A 359 -23.13 7.38 8.67
N ASP A 360 -23.53 8.66 8.60
CA ASP A 360 -24.61 9.13 7.72
C ASP A 360 -24.17 9.60 6.33
N ASP A 361 -22.88 9.89 6.07
CA ASP A 361 -22.53 10.54 4.80
C ASP A 361 -21.11 10.18 4.29
N VAL A 362 -21.09 9.41 3.21
CA VAL A 362 -20.23 9.58 2.04
C VAL A 362 -18.70 9.46 2.12
N ASP A 363 -18.09 9.22 3.28
CA ASP A 363 -16.63 8.94 3.36
C ASP A 363 -16.35 7.42 3.49
N ALA A 364 -17.22 6.65 4.15
CA ALA A 364 -17.09 5.18 4.26
C ALA A 364 -17.48 4.39 2.99
N ALA A 365 -18.16 5.02 2.02
CA ALA A 365 -18.47 4.41 0.72
C ALA A 365 -17.32 4.57 -0.30
N PHE A 366 -16.39 5.46 0.01
CA PHE A 366 -15.23 5.79 -0.80
C PHE A 366 -14.01 4.92 -0.48
N ASP A 367 -14.01 4.34 0.73
CA ASP A 367 -13.00 3.44 1.29
C ASP A 367 -12.89 2.09 0.56
N ASP A 368 -13.77 1.81 -0.42
CA ASP A 368 -13.68 0.64 -1.31
C ASP A 368 -12.75 0.85 -2.51
N CYS A 369 -12.31 2.10 -2.78
CA CYS A 369 -11.52 2.45 -3.97
C CYS A 369 -10.37 3.45 -3.73
N ASP A 370 -10.14 3.95 -2.51
CA ASP A 370 -8.96 4.77 -2.19
C ASP A 370 -7.73 3.84 -2.02
N ASP A 371 -7.19 3.37 -3.14
CA ASP A 371 -5.83 2.80 -3.27
C ASP A 371 -4.89 3.79 -3.95
N ASP A 372 -5.21 5.09 -3.88
CA ASP A 372 -4.36 6.18 -4.36
C ASP A 372 -3.56 6.73 -3.15
N ASP A 373 -2.54 5.99 -2.72
CA ASP A 373 -1.34 6.52 -2.05
C ASP A 373 -0.14 5.53 -2.13
N VAL A 374 0.03 4.86 -3.28
CA VAL A 374 1.33 4.22 -3.62
C VAL A 374 2.39 5.23 -4.12
N ASP A 375 2.11 6.53 -4.09
CA ASP A 375 3.09 7.60 -4.35
C ASP A 375 3.52 8.32 -3.05
N SER A 376 4.06 7.57 -2.08
CA SER A 376 5.05 8.08 -1.09
C SER A 376 5.52 6.96 -0.15
N SER A 377 6.50 6.16 -0.61
CA SER A 377 7.60 5.63 0.23
C SER A 377 8.59 4.72 -0.52
N SER A 378 8.53 4.57 -1.85
CA SER A 378 9.45 3.71 -2.59
C SER A 378 10.82 4.33 -2.93
N ASP A 379 11.21 5.46 -2.32
CA ASP A 379 12.56 6.01 -2.52
C ASP A 379 13.66 5.30 -1.70
N GLU A 380 13.34 4.22 -0.97
CA GLU A 380 14.36 3.40 -0.31
C GLU A 380 13.97 1.90 -0.36
N ALA A 381 14.13 1.26 -1.54
CA ALA A 381 14.67 -0.10 -1.71
C ALA A 381 14.25 -0.69 -3.08
N ASP A 382 15.08 -0.47 -4.10
CA ASP A 382 15.15 -1.33 -5.29
C ASP A 382 16.61 -1.79 -5.43
N GLU A 383 16.88 -3.05 -5.07
CA GLU A 383 17.90 -3.86 -5.75
C GLU A 383 17.31 -5.25 -6.02
N ASP A 384 16.99 -5.46 -7.29
CA ASP A 384 16.94 -6.72 -8.04
C ASP A 384 15.93 -7.81 -7.62
N GLU A 385 14.80 -7.89 -8.33
CA GLU A 385 14.20 -9.18 -8.75
C GLU A 385 13.13 -8.98 -9.84
N GLU A 386 13.49 -9.24 -11.10
CA GLU A 386 12.55 -9.36 -12.23
C GLU A 386 12.05 -10.81 -12.33
N PRO A 387 10.73 -11.08 -12.46
CA PRO A 387 10.24 -12.43 -12.67
C PRO A 387 10.38 -12.81 -14.15
N ALA A 388 11.15 -13.87 -14.42
CA ALA A 388 11.25 -14.47 -15.74
C ALA A 388 9.93 -15.16 -16.14
N LEU A 389 9.34 -14.72 -17.26
CA LEU A 389 8.37 -15.49 -18.03
C LEU A 389 9.15 -16.49 -18.90
N ASP A 390 8.96 -17.79 -18.65
CA ASP A 390 9.44 -18.84 -19.54
C ASP A 390 8.25 -19.64 -20.07
N SER A 391 8.03 -19.55 -21.37
CA SER A 391 7.08 -20.34 -22.14
C SER A 391 7.69 -21.71 -22.40
N GLY A 392 7.19 -22.74 -21.70
CA GLY A 392 7.50 -24.13 -22.02
C GLY A 392 6.53 -24.68 -23.06
N ASP A 393 7.04 -25.48 -23.99
CA ASP A 393 6.27 -26.56 -24.59
C ASP A 393 7.16 -27.81 -24.76
N ASP A 394 6.53 -28.96 -24.50
CA ASP A 394 7.11 -30.22 -24.00
C ASP A 394 7.71 -31.16 -25.07
N LYS A 395 8.60 -32.09 -24.63
CA LYS A 395 8.40 -33.54 -24.84
C LYS A 395 9.30 -34.47 -24.01
N ALA A 396 8.71 -35.63 -23.70
CA ALA A 396 9.09 -36.65 -22.71
C ALA A 396 10.22 -37.63 -23.09
N GLY A 397 10.81 -38.30 -22.08
CA GLY A 397 11.32 -39.68 -22.22
C GLY A 397 12.62 -40.08 -21.47
N SER A 398 12.46 -40.75 -20.31
CA SER A 398 13.20 -41.93 -19.79
C SER A 398 14.75 -42.06 -19.72
N SER A 399 15.21 -42.48 -18.52
CA SER A 399 16.29 -43.44 -18.18
C SER A 399 17.79 -43.02 -18.03
N ARG A 400 18.24 -43.06 -16.75
CA ARG A 400 19.46 -43.70 -16.17
C ARG A 400 20.76 -43.83 -17.02
N ALA A 401 21.83 -43.11 -16.65
CA ALA A 401 23.23 -43.61 -16.54
C ALA A 401 24.25 -42.52 -16.11
N LYS A 402 25.29 -42.93 -15.38
CA LYS A 402 26.48 -42.13 -15.00
C LYS A 402 27.44 -41.93 -16.20
N SER A 403 28.02 -40.74 -16.37
CA SER A 403 29.38 -40.57 -16.94
C SER A 403 29.99 -39.21 -16.59
N ARG A 404 31.32 -39.15 -16.48
CA ARG A 404 32.17 -38.02 -16.06
C ARG A 404 32.75 -37.28 -17.29
N ARG A 405 33.15 -36.02 -17.07
CA ARG A 405 34.02 -35.12 -17.88
C ARG A 405 33.36 -34.56 -19.16
N ALA A 406 33.63 -33.33 -19.63
CA ALA A 406 34.61 -32.30 -19.31
C ALA A 406 34.00 -30.91 -19.61
N ALA A 407 34.60 -29.88 -19.00
CA ALA A 407 34.26 -28.49 -19.16
C ALA A 407 34.53 -27.96 -20.58
N THR A 408 33.56 -27.22 -21.12
CA THR A 408 33.77 -26.17 -22.13
C THR A 408 33.06 -24.92 -21.66
N ARG A 409 33.85 -24.02 -21.06
CA ARG A 409 33.48 -22.64 -20.72
C ARG A 409 33.10 -21.90 -22.01
N HIS A 410 31.87 -21.37 -22.06
CA HIS A 410 31.59 -20.16 -22.85
C HIS A 410 31.41 -18.97 -21.90
N VAL A 411 32.12 -17.91 -22.27
CA VAL A 411 32.52 -16.77 -21.46
C VAL A 411 31.33 -15.83 -21.27
N LYS A 412 30.92 -15.61 -20.01
CA LYS A 412 30.19 -14.40 -19.64
C LYS A 412 31.12 -13.22 -19.91
N PHE A 413 30.69 -12.28 -20.75
CA PHE A 413 31.30 -10.95 -20.80
C PHE A 413 30.98 -10.24 -19.47
N ASN A 414 31.77 -10.56 -18.45
CA ASN A 414 31.93 -9.72 -17.27
C ASN A 414 32.65 -8.46 -17.74
N VAL A 415 31.97 -7.32 -17.74
CA VAL A 415 32.67 -6.04 -17.57
C VAL A 415 33.14 -6.03 -16.11
N PRO A 416 34.45 -5.93 -15.83
CA PRO A 416 34.94 -5.95 -14.46
C PRO A 416 34.62 -4.61 -13.79
N THR A 417 33.69 -4.61 -12.83
CA THR A 417 33.63 -3.56 -11.81
C THR A 417 34.87 -3.68 -10.94
N SER A 418 35.70 -2.66 -10.97
CA SER A 418 36.91 -2.55 -10.18
C SER A 418 36.62 -2.70 -8.68
N VAL A 419 37.51 -3.42 -8.02
CA VAL A 419 37.57 -3.64 -6.57
C VAL A 419 37.40 -2.32 -5.82
N LYS A 420 36.43 -2.24 -4.91
CA LYS A 420 36.24 -1.09 -3.99
C LYS A 420 37.52 -0.89 -3.15
N PRO A 421 38.26 0.23 -3.28
CA PRO A 421 39.28 0.60 -2.31
C PRO A 421 38.58 1.10 -1.04
N LYS A 422 39.01 0.62 0.13
CA LYS A 422 38.59 1.16 1.43
C LYS A 422 39.13 2.59 1.58
N ASP A 423 38.30 3.50 2.09
CA ASP A 423 38.58 4.93 2.40
C ASP A 423 38.26 6.03 1.37
N MET A 424 37.19 5.90 0.57
CA MET A 424 36.61 7.05 -0.14
C MET A 424 35.11 7.18 0.13
N GLY A 425 34.66 8.42 0.38
CA GLY A 425 33.27 8.76 0.73
C GLY A 425 32.23 8.45 -0.34
N ARG A 426 30.96 8.76 -0.04
CA ARG A 426 29.79 8.46 -0.88
C ARG A 426 29.88 9.19 -2.24
N PHE A 427 30.15 8.45 -3.31
CA PHE A 427 30.18 8.94 -4.69
C PHE A 427 28.79 9.50 -5.08
N ARG A 428 28.77 10.73 -5.59
CA ARG A 428 27.51 11.42 -5.89
C ARG A 428 26.84 10.82 -7.15
N PRO A 429 25.51 10.60 -7.11
CA PRO A 429 24.76 10.07 -8.24
C PRO A 429 24.70 11.08 -9.40
N ALA A 430 24.41 10.56 -10.61
CA ALA A 430 24.31 11.37 -11.83
C ALA A 430 23.23 12.47 -11.73
N SER A 431 22.19 12.26 -10.92
CA SER A 431 21.11 13.21 -10.65
C SER A 431 21.61 14.49 -9.98
N ASP A 432 22.47 14.36 -8.97
CA ASP A 432 23.05 15.49 -8.23
C ASP A 432 23.96 16.33 -9.13
N VAL A 433 24.72 15.66 -10.00
CA VAL A 433 25.60 16.28 -10.99
C VAL A 433 24.80 17.02 -12.06
N LEU A 434 23.76 16.38 -12.60
CA LEU A 434 22.86 16.97 -13.57
C LEU A 434 22.18 18.23 -13.02
N ASN A 435 21.69 18.17 -11.78
CA ASN A 435 21.05 19.30 -11.11
C ASN A 435 22.04 20.45 -10.88
N ARG A 436 23.28 20.15 -10.50
CA ARG A 436 24.31 21.18 -10.33
C ARG A 436 24.66 21.86 -11.64
N LEU A 437 24.87 21.10 -12.71
CA LEU A 437 25.20 21.64 -14.04
C LEU A 437 24.06 22.46 -14.65
N ARG A 438 22.81 22.18 -14.29
CA ARG A 438 21.64 22.89 -14.82
C ARG A 438 21.29 24.17 -14.06
N TRP A 439 21.50 24.18 -12.74
CA TRP A 439 20.96 25.23 -11.87
C TRP A 439 22.03 26.11 -11.20
N ASP A 440 23.32 25.79 -11.33
CA ASP A 440 24.39 26.60 -10.75
C ASP A 440 24.73 27.82 -11.62
N ARG A 441 24.67 29.04 -11.05
CA ARG A 441 24.90 30.30 -11.79
C ARG A 441 26.35 30.48 -12.26
N ALA A 442 27.29 29.68 -11.72
CA ALA A 442 28.71 29.72 -12.07
C ALA A 442 29.07 28.84 -13.29
N LEU A 443 28.14 28.01 -13.77
CA LEU A 443 28.37 27.04 -14.84
C LEU A 443 27.32 27.26 -15.95
N ASP A 444 27.75 27.30 -17.22
CA ASP A 444 26.81 27.39 -18.34
C ASP A 444 26.40 25.98 -18.80
N ALA A 445 25.10 25.68 -18.73
CA ALA A 445 24.54 24.40 -19.15
C ALA A 445 24.74 24.11 -20.65
N ALA A 446 24.97 25.14 -21.48
CA ALA A 446 25.23 24.98 -22.91
C ALA A 446 26.62 24.37 -23.21
N ASP A 447 27.54 24.42 -22.25
CA ASP A 447 28.92 23.93 -22.39
C ASP A 447 29.09 22.45 -22.07
N PHE A 448 28.01 21.73 -21.74
CA PHE A 448 28.10 20.34 -21.30
C PHE A 448 27.36 19.37 -22.23
N ILE A 449 27.92 18.17 -22.37
CA ILE A 449 27.38 17.04 -23.14
C ILE A 449 27.16 15.87 -22.19
N VAL A 450 26.01 15.20 -22.35
CA VAL A 450 25.61 14.02 -21.59
C VAL A 450 25.75 12.79 -22.48
N GLY A 451 26.59 11.85 -22.06
CA GLY A 451 26.68 10.52 -22.66
C GLY A 451 25.70 9.57 -21.97
N PHE A 452 24.78 8.97 -22.72
CA PHE A 452 23.79 8.03 -22.20
C PHE A 452 23.71 6.77 -23.05
N GLU A 453 23.20 5.69 -22.47
CA GLU A 453 22.98 4.42 -23.16
C GLU A 453 21.53 4.36 -23.68
N ASP A 454 21.37 4.40 -25.01
CA ASP A 454 20.08 4.29 -25.68
C ASP A 454 19.64 2.82 -25.85
N ARG A 455 18.33 2.57 -25.74
CA ARG A 455 17.75 1.21 -25.79
C ARG A 455 17.95 0.52 -27.15
N PHE A 456 18.14 1.27 -28.23
CA PHE A 456 18.21 0.75 -29.59
C PHE A 456 19.52 1.08 -30.30
N ALA A 457 20.17 2.20 -29.95
CA ALA A 457 21.35 2.72 -30.66
C ALA A 457 22.67 2.66 -29.88
N GLY A 458 22.68 2.08 -28.68
CA GLY A 458 23.89 1.99 -27.84
C GLY A 458 24.31 3.34 -27.25
N PRO A 459 25.61 3.60 -26.98
CA PRO A 459 26.06 4.84 -26.37
C PRO A 459 25.88 6.04 -27.31
N GLN A 460 25.08 7.02 -26.89
CA GLN A 460 24.77 8.25 -27.61
C GLN A 460 25.15 9.47 -26.76
N GLU A 461 25.47 10.58 -27.43
CA GLU A 461 25.79 11.86 -26.79
C GLU A 461 24.73 12.90 -27.14
N LYS A 462 24.21 13.62 -26.14
CA LYS A 462 23.24 14.72 -26.33
C LYS A 462 23.69 15.95 -25.55
N ALA A 463 23.44 17.14 -26.09
CA ALA A 463 23.75 18.38 -25.39
C ALA A 463 22.91 18.49 -24.11
N LEU A 464 23.51 18.94 -23.00
CA LEU A 464 22.83 19.07 -21.72
C LEU A 464 21.62 20.02 -21.79
N ALA A 465 21.69 21.08 -22.59
CA ALA A 465 20.57 22.00 -22.83
C ALA A 465 19.34 21.33 -23.49
N GLN A 466 19.54 20.21 -24.20
CA GLN A 466 18.48 19.41 -24.83
C GLN A 466 18.04 18.24 -23.95
N TRP A 467 18.59 18.11 -22.74
CA TRP A 467 18.23 17.07 -21.79
C TRP A 467 16.94 17.43 -21.08
N LYS A 468 15.86 16.71 -21.41
CA LYS A 468 14.54 16.90 -20.80
C LYS A 468 14.34 15.96 -19.62
N THR A 469 13.73 16.49 -18.55
CA THR A 469 13.53 15.79 -17.27
C THR A 469 12.08 15.36 -17.04
N GLU A 470 11.16 15.75 -17.92
CA GLU A 470 9.73 15.45 -17.83
C GLU A 470 9.43 14.04 -18.38
N GLN A 471 8.76 13.21 -17.57
CA GLN A 471 8.45 11.80 -17.88
C GLN A 471 7.37 11.62 -18.96
N THR A 472 6.72 12.72 -19.39
CA THR A 472 5.61 12.72 -20.35
C THR A 472 6.06 12.88 -21.81
N ASP A 473 7.35 13.11 -22.06
CA ASP A 473 7.89 13.28 -23.40
C ASP A 473 8.35 11.94 -24.01
N GLU A 474 8.04 11.73 -25.30
CA GLU A 474 8.35 10.50 -26.03
C GLU A 474 9.87 10.20 -26.14
N GLU A 475 10.74 11.19 -25.90
CA GLU A 475 12.21 11.07 -25.87
C GLU A 475 12.80 11.05 -24.44
N PHE A 476 12.02 10.66 -23.43
CA PHE A 476 12.50 10.62 -22.05
C PHE A 476 13.55 9.52 -21.85
N ILE A 477 14.76 9.92 -21.40
CA ILE A 477 15.86 9.00 -21.08
C ILE A 477 16.00 8.92 -19.55
N PRO A 478 15.80 7.74 -18.94
CA PRO A 478 15.96 7.56 -17.50
C PRO A 478 17.38 7.91 -17.01
N GLN A 479 17.47 8.56 -15.85
CA GLN A 479 18.74 9.06 -15.29
C GLN A 479 19.75 7.95 -14.95
N HIS A 480 19.28 6.72 -14.70
CA HIS A 480 20.15 5.56 -14.50
C HIS A 480 20.91 5.14 -15.77
N ARG A 481 20.60 5.71 -16.95
CA ARG A 481 21.29 5.40 -18.22
C ARG A 481 22.41 6.39 -18.56
N ILE A 482 22.64 7.40 -17.72
CA ILE A 482 23.73 8.35 -17.90
C ILE A 482 25.06 7.69 -17.54
N LEU A 483 26.00 7.70 -18.49
CA LEU A 483 27.34 7.11 -18.36
C LEU A 483 28.38 8.14 -17.91
N TYR A 484 28.38 9.32 -18.52
CA TYR A 484 29.33 10.39 -18.22
C TYR A 484 28.82 11.78 -18.63
N PHE A 485 29.47 12.81 -18.08
CA PHE A 485 29.32 14.21 -18.48
C PHE A 485 30.67 14.74 -18.99
N LYS A 486 30.65 15.43 -20.14
CA LYS A 486 31.83 16.06 -20.75
C LYS A 486 31.62 17.56 -20.93
N ARG A 487 32.69 18.34 -20.85
CA ARG A 487 32.69 19.77 -21.17
C ARG A 487 33.07 19.97 -22.64
N ARG A 488 32.19 20.58 -23.43
CA ARG A 488 32.32 20.80 -24.89
C ARG A 488 33.57 21.62 -25.28
N GLY A 489 34.03 22.52 -24.41
CA GLY A 489 35.19 23.40 -24.71
C GLY A 489 36.54 22.69 -24.72
N ASP A 490 36.75 21.71 -23.82
CA ASP A 490 38.06 21.03 -23.64
C ASP A 490 38.00 19.52 -23.86
N ASP A 491 36.82 18.99 -24.24
CA ASP A 491 36.44 17.56 -24.30
C ASP A 491 36.78 16.75 -23.02
N ARG A 492 36.92 17.45 -21.89
CA ARG A 492 37.27 16.86 -20.60
C ARG A 492 36.05 16.22 -19.95
N VAL A 493 36.20 14.98 -19.53
CA VAL A 493 35.20 14.25 -18.73
C VAL A 493 35.18 14.83 -17.31
N VAL A 494 34.05 15.41 -16.93
CA VAL A 494 33.86 16.06 -15.62
C VAL A 494 33.25 15.11 -14.58
N TRP A 495 32.52 14.09 -15.06
CA TRP A 495 31.97 13.04 -14.21
C TRP A 495 31.78 11.76 -15.02
N GLU A 496 32.17 10.61 -14.48
CA GLU A 496 32.01 9.31 -15.15
C GLU A 496 31.67 8.20 -14.15
N ARG A 497 30.63 7.42 -14.48
CA ARG A 497 30.12 6.35 -13.61
C ARG A 497 31.07 5.15 -13.50
N LYS A 498 31.68 4.71 -14.61
CA LYS A 498 32.54 3.52 -14.65
C LYS A 498 33.86 3.70 -13.89
N THR A 499 34.45 4.89 -13.98
CA THR A 499 35.75 5.22 -13.38
C THR A 499 35.62 5.97 -12.05
N ARG A 500 34.38 6.32 -11.64
CA ARG A 500 34.06 7.11 -10.44
C ARG A 500 34.83 8.43 -10.38
N ILE A 501 35.04 9.06 -11.53
CA ILE A 501 35.61 10.40 -11.64
C ILE A 501 34.49 11.40 -11.32
N ASP A 502 34.76 12.35 -10.43
CA ASP A 502 33.87 13.47 -10.13
C ASP A 502 34.72 14.70 -9.85
N ARG A 503 34.85 15.56 -10.87
CA ARG A 503 35.55 16.84 -10.82
C ARG A 503 34.61 18.01 -10.46
N ILE A 504 33.32 17.75 -10.25
CA ILE A 504 32.29 18.76 -9.97
C ILE A 504 32.10 18.94 -8.46
N PHE A 505 32.02 17.84 -7.71
CA PHE A 505 31.95 17.89 -6.24
C PHE A 505 33.23 17.43 -5.55
N GLY A 506 34.23 16.96 -6.32
CA GLY A 506 35.48 16.43 -5.77
C GLY A 506 35.29 15.13 -4.98
N SER A 507 34.16 14.43 -5.17
CA SER A 507 33.82 13.21 -4.42
C SER A 507 34.35 11.92 -5.06
N GLY A 508 35.08 12.04 -6.17
CA GLY A 508 35.60 10.94 -6.97
C GLY A 508 37.13 10.87 -7.00
N VAL A 509 37.67 9.92 -7.76
CA VAL A 509 39.12 9.72 -7.87
C VAL A 509 39.73 10.86 -8.68
N VAL A 510 40.54 11.71 -8.03
CA VAL A 510 41.29 12.78 -8.70
C VAL A 510 42.49 12.14 -9.41
N VAL A 511 42.41 12.00 -10.73
CA VAL A 511 43.60 11.70 -11.54
C VAL A 511 44.47 12.95 -11.55
N ALA A 512 45.69 12.86 -11.02
CA ALA A 512 46.69 13.92 -11.10
C ALA A 512 47.02 14.17 -12.58
N ASP A 513 46.77 15.40 -13.06
CA ASP A 513 47.10 15.82 -14.42
C ASP A 513 48.62 15.73 -14.63
N SER A 514 49.05 15.01 -15.67
CA SER A 514 50.43 15.00 -16.14
C SER A 514 50.83 16.40 -16.62
N ALA A 515 51.98 16.84 -16.10
CA ALA A 515 52.71 18.08 -16.36
C ALA A 515 52.44 18.79 -17.70
N MET A 516 52.17 20.08 -17.56
CA MET A 516 52.41 21.12 -18.55
C MET A 516 53.91 21.11 -18.90
N GLU A 517 54.29 20.86 -20.16
CA GLU A 517 55.60 21.28 -20.67
C GLU A 517 55.54 22.80 -20.95
N PRO A 518 56.54 23.58 -20.50
CA PRO A 518 56.61 25.00 -20.80
C PRO A 518 57.13 25.25 -22.23
N ALA A 519 56.61 26.30 -22.84
CA ALA A 519 57.03 26.83 -24.12
C ALA A 519 58.53 27.15 -24.18
N ALA A 520 59.13 26.90 -25.34
CA ALA A 520 60.27 27.62 -25.88
C ALA A 520 59.89 28.14 -27.27
#